data_AF-A0A364K582-F1
#
_entry.id   AF-A0A364K582-F1
#
_cell.length_a   1.000
_cell.length_b   1.000
_cell.length_c   1.000
_cell.angle_alpha   90.00
_cell.angle_beta   90.00
_cell.angle_gamma   90.00
#
_symmetry.space_group_name_H-M   'P 1'
#
loop_
_entity.id
_entity.type
_entity.pdbx_description
1 polymer ?
#
loop_
_entity_poly.entity_id
_entity_poly.type
_entity_poly.pdbx_seq_one_letter_code
_entity_poly.pdbx_strand_id
1 'polypeptide(L)'
;MVKRYAKFILILLTSVVLILCIYLWYRSSNFYGNYLLSKIINDHYDNYLLSKAPNDHILCRTNQRIIPIEELDKKLKNKGVFKNKGAAFINAGKNHNVDPTLVAAIALFETGYGTSNAVKNYNNPGGLMDPDNPMEFQRFETLEEGINAMTANLYRNYISLGLETPKEIAPKYAPVGAKNDLYDTNGNWAPTVTKFINYLGGLSQNCDETKTSRD
;
A
#
# COMPACT_ATOMS: atom_id res chain seq x y z
N MET A 1 34.58 4.33 -60.03
CA MET A 1 34.74 3.43 -58.86
C MET A 1 34.05 3.97 -57.60
N VAL A 2 34.32 5.20 -57.18
CA VAL A 2 33.83 5.83 -55.93
C VAL A 2 32.29 5.79 -55.70
N LYS A 3 31.47 6.06 -56.73
CA LYS A 3 29.99 6.04 -56.59
C LYS A 3 29.40 4.67 -56.27
N ARG A 4 30.03 3.57 -56.71
CA ARG A 4 29.57 2.21 -56.38
C ARG A 4 29.81 1.90 -54.91
N TYR A 5 30.99 2.25 -54.37
CA TYR A 5 31.30 2.08 -52.96
C TYR A 5 30.37 2.88 -52.04
N ALA A 6 30.03 4.13 -52.39
CA ALA A 6 29.10 4.94 -51.62
C ALA A 6 27.68 4.30 -51.52
N LYS A 7 27.19 3.70 -52.60
CA LYS A 7 25.89 3.02 -52.62
C LYS A 7 25.90 1.74 -51.79
N PHE A 8 27.00 0.98 -51.84
CA PHE A 8 27.18 -0.22 -50.99
C PHE A 8 27.26 0.14 -49.49
N ILE A 9 28.01 1.19 -49.13
CA ILE A 9 28.12 1.65 -47.73
C ILE A 9 26.75 2.12 -47.21
N LEU A 10 25.97 2.84 -48.03
CA LEU A 10 24.64 3.28 -47.65
C LEU A 10 23.69 2.10 -47.39
N ILE A 11 23.68 1.10 -48.27
CA ILE A 11 22.86 -0.13 -48.10
C ILE A 11 23.26 -0.89 -46.84
N LEU A 12 24.56 -0.98 -46.57
CA LEU A 12 25.09 -1.63 -45.37
C LEU A 12 24.63 -0.90 -44.10
N LEU A 13 24.75 0.43 -44.07
CA LEU A 13 24.31 1.26 -42.95
C LEU A 13 22.80 1.15 -42.70
N THR A 14 21.98 1.20 -43.74
CA THR A 14 20.52 1.04 -43.58
C THR A 14 20.14 -0.34 -43.06
N SER A 15 20.85 -1.39 -43.51
CA SER A 15 20.62 -2.76 -43.04
C SER A 15 20.98 -2.92 -41.56
N VAL A 16 22.10 -2.32 -41.11
CA VAL A 16 22.52 -2.35 -39.69
C VAL A 16 21.53 -1.60 -38.80
N VAL A 17 21.04 -0.44 -39.23
CA VAL A 17 20.02 0.33 -38.49
C VAL A 17 18.73 -0.47 -38.36
N LEU A 18 18.26 -1.11 -39.44
CA LEU A 18 17.04 -1.92 -39.41
C LEU A 18 17.18 -3.11 -38.46
N ILE A 19 18.32 -3.82 -38.48
CA ILE A 19 18.61 -4.93 -37.57
C ILE A 19 18.63 -4.44 -36.12
N LEU A 20 19.23 -3.29 -35.84
CA LEU A 20 19.25 -2.69 -34.50
C LEU A 20 17.84 -2.32 -34.04
N CYS A 21 17.02 -1.71 -34.90
CA CYS A 21 15.63 -1.39 -34.60
C CYS A 21 14.81 -2.64 -34.28
N ILE A 22 14.95 -3.70 -35.07
CA ILE A 22 14.28 -4.99 -34.83
C ILE A 22 14.75 -5.59 -33.49
N TYR A 23 16.05 -5.57 -33.21
CA TYR A 23 16.60 -6.06 -31.94
C TYR A 23 16.08 -5.26 -30.74
N LEU A 24 16.08 -3.93 -30.82
CA LEU A 24 15.56 -3.05 -29.77
C LEU A 24 14.07 -3.24 -29.57
N TRP A 25 13.29 -3.38 -30.64
CA TRP A 25 11.86 -3.68 -30.57
C TRP A 25 11.61 -5.05 -29.92
N TYR A 26 12.31 -6.10 -30.37
CA TYR A 26 12.20 -7.45 -29.79
C TYR A 26 12.57 -7.46 -28.29
N ARG A 27 13.68 -6.80 -27.93
CA ARG A 27 14.12 -6.66 -26.53
C ARG A 27 13.10 -5.90 -25.68
N SER A 28 12.55 -4.80 -26.21
CA SER A 28 11.51 -4.01 -25.57
C SER A 28 10.24 -4.84 -25.35
N SER A 29 9.73 -5.49 -26.38
CA SER A 29 8.53 -6.34 -26.32
C SER A 29 8.67 -7.47 -25.30
N ASN A 30 9.81 -8.16 -25.26
CA ASN A 30 10.08 -9.18 -24.24
C ASN A 30 10.16 -8.63 -22.82
N PHE A 31 10.77 -7.45 -22.64
CA PHE A 31 10.82 -6.78 -21.34
C PHE A 31 9.41 -6.42 -20.84
N TYR A 32 8.59 -5.79 -21.68
CA TYR A 32 7.21 -5.46 -21.34
C TYR A 32 6.35 -6.70 -21.08
N GLY A 33 6.48 -7.75 -21.89
CA GLY A 33 5.77 -9.02 -21.70
C GLY A 33 6.10 -9.69 -20.36
N ASN A 34 7.39 -9.81 -20.03
CA ASN A 34 7.84 -10.37 -18.76
C ASN A 34 7.41 -9.52 -17.56
N TYR A 35 7.46 -8.19 -17.70
CA TYR A 35 6.98 -7.27 -16.66
C TYR A 35 5.49 -7.46 -16.38
N LEU A 36 4.65 -7.46 -17.42
CA LEU A 36 3.20 -7.65 -17.29
C LEU A 36 2.85 -9.01 -16.67
N LEU A 37 3.49 -10.09 -17.12
CA LEU A 37 3.29 -11.42 -16.56
C LEU A 37 3.66 -11.46 -15.07
N SER A 38 4.82 -10.88 -14.71
CA SER A 38 5.24 -10.81 -13.31
C SER A 38 4.25 -10.00 -12.46
N LYS A 39 3.67 -8.93 -13.02
CA LYS A 39 2.66 -8.13 -12.32
C LYS A 39 1.39 -8.94 -12.06
N ILE A 40 0.85 -9.61 -13.09
CA ILE A 40 -0.35 -10.46 -12.98
C ILE A 40 -0.14 -11.57 -11.94
N ILE A 41 1.00 -12.25 -11.99
CA ILE A 41 1.33 -13.33 -11.05
C ILE A 41 1.41 -12.80 -9.62
N ASN A 42 2.09 -11.67 -9.40
CA ASN A 42 2.22 -11.08 -8.07
C ASN A 42 0.88 -10.58 -7.52
N ASP A 43 0.04 -9.96 -8.35
CA ASP A 43 -1.30 -9.52 -7.94
C ASP A 43 -2.19 -10.71 -7.58
N HIS A 44 -2.15 -11.79 -8.36
CA HIS A 44 -2.85 -13.03 -8.03
C HIS A 44 -2.35 -13.66 -6.73
N TYR A 45 -1.03 -13.66 -6.51
CA TYR A 45 -0.43 -14.21 -5.28
C TYR A 45 -0.78 -13.36 -4.05
N ASP A 46 -0.75 -12.04 -4.15
CA ASP A 46 -1.16 -11.15 -3.06
C ASP A 46 -2.64 -11.33 -2.73
N ASN A 47 -3.51 -11.42 -3.74
CA ASN A 47 -4.93 -11.70 -3.54
C ASN A 47 -5.14 -13.07 -2.90
N TYR A 48 -4.38 -14.09 -3.30
CA TYR A 48 -4.38 -15.40 -2.66
C TYR A 48 -3.98 -15.32 -1.19
N LEU A 49 -2.87 -14.66 -0.86
CA LEU A 49 -2.42 -14.49 0.52
C LEU A 49 -3.45 -13.73 1.36
N LEU A 50 -4.02 -12.65 0.84
CA LEU A 50 -5.08 -11.89 1.51
C LEU A 50 -6.35 -12.73 1.73
N SER A 51 -6.71 -13.59 0.77
CA SER A 51 -7.85 -14.51 0.90
C SER A 51 -7.65 -15.58 1.97
N LYS A 52 -6.39 -15.92 2.27
CA LYS A 52 -6.01 -16.92 3.28
C LYS A 52 -5.68 -16.31 4.64
N ALA A 53 -5.47 -15.00 4.71
CA ALA A 53 -5.18 -14.30 5.95
C ALA A 53 -6.39 -14.38 6.90
N PRO A 54 -6.19 -14.75 8.18
CA PRO A 54 -7.26 -14.73 9.15
C PRO A 54 -7.79 -13.31 9.34
N ASN A 55 -9.06 -13.20 9.69
CA ASN A 55 -9.76 -11.92 9.87
C ASN A 55 -10.45 -11.79 11.22
N ASP A 56 -10.44 -12.87 12.00
CA ASP A 56 -11.03 -13.04 13.32
C ASP A 56 -10.00 -12.84 14.44
N HIS A 57 -8.71 -13.03 14.17
CA HIS A 57 -7.62 -12.78 15.10
C HIS A 57 -6.42 -12.09 14.44
N ILE A 58 -5.63 -11.38 15.25
CA ILE A 58 -4.42 -10.67 14.83
C ILE A 58 -3.20 -11.55 15.08
N LEU A 59 -2.33 -11.64 14.09
CA LEU A 59 -1.02 -12.27 14.23
C LEU A 59 -0.02 -11.31 14.88
N CYS A 60 0.80 -11.86 15.77
CA CYS A 60 1.91 -11.15 16.39
C CYS A 60 3.23 -11.46 15.67
N ARG A 61 4.05 -10.43 15.46
CA ARG A 61 5.41 -10.63 14.94
C ARG A 61 6.28 -11.28 16.00
N THR A 62 7.13 -12.21 15.54
CA THR A 62 8.13 -12.86 16.40
C THR A 62 9.00 -11.80 17.09
N ASN A 63 9.14 -11.94 18.42
CA ASN A 63 9.88 -11.02 19.28
C ASN A 63 9.41 -9.56 19.20
N GLN A 64 8.15 -9.30 18.81
CA GLN A 64 7.59 -7.95 18.74
C GLN A 64 8.41 -7.00 17.87
N ARG A 65 9.09 -7.54 16.85
CA ARG A 65 9.97 -6.78 15.99
C ARG A 65 9.19 -6.10 14.88
N ILE A 66 9.33 -4.76 14.79
CA ILE A 66 8.82 -3.96 13.68
C ILE A 66 9.26 -4.58 12.34
N ILE A 67 8.32 -4.64 11.39
CA ILE A 67 8.60 -5.13 10.03
C ILE A 67 9.77 -4.37 9.38
N PRO A 68 10.79 -5.05 8.84
CA PRO A 68 11.86 -4.40 8.10
C PRO A 68 11.33 -3.62 6.89
N ILE A 69 11.94 -2.48 6.57
CA ILE A 69 11.54 -1.63 5.43
C ILE A 69 11.47 -2.43 4.13
N GLU A 70 12.47 -3.26 3.86
CA GLU A 70 12.54 -4.09 2.65
C GLU A 70 11.41 -5.12 2.56
N GLU A 71 11.01 -5.70 3.70
CA GLU A 71 9.89 -6.64 3.78
C GLU A 71 8.57 -5.91 3.50
N LEU A 72 8.38 -4.72 4.10
CA LEU A 72 7.20 -3.88 3.87
C LEU A 72 7.13 -3.38 2.42
N ASP A 73 8.25 -2.92 1.84
CA ASP A 73 8.32 -2.47 0.45
C ASP A 73 7.97 -3.60 -0.53
N LYS A 74 8.39 -4.83 -0.23
CA LYS A 74 7.99 -6.00 -1.02
C LYS A 74 6.48 -6.21 -1.01
N LYS A 75 5.83 -6.06 0.14
CA LYS A 75 4.36 -6.16 0.29
C LYS A 75 3.62 -4.99 -0.37
N LEU A 76 4.25 -3.81 -0.39
CA LEU A 76 3.68 -2.60 -0.99
C LEU A 76 3.95 -2.45 -2.49
N LYS A 77 4.74 -3.35 -3.11
CA LYS A 77 5.24 -3.24 -4.48
C LYS A 77 4.17 -2.94 -5.54
N ASN A 78 2.96 -3.48 -5.38
CA ASN A 78 1.82 -3.30 -6.29
C ASN A 78 0.66 -2.49 -5.66
N LYS A 79 0.94 -1.72 -4.61
CA LYS A 79 -0.08 -1.01 -3.80
C LYS A 79 -0.14 0.47 -4.16
N GLY A 80 -0.28 0.75 -5.46
CA GLY A 80 -0.43 2.10 -5.99
C GLY A 80 0.69 3.05 -5.55
N VAL A 81 0.31 4.20 -4.98
CA VAL A 81 1.26 5.23 -4.53
C VAL A 81 2.14 4.79 -3.34
N PHE A 82 1.79 3.70 -2.67
CA PHE A 82 2.58 3.17 -1.55
C PHE A 82 3.77 2.31 -1.96
N LYS A 83 3.95 2.05 -3.26
CA LYS A 83 5.15 1.36 -3.75
C LYS A 83 6.41 2.07 -3.26
N ASN A 84 7.31 1.32 -2.61
CA ASN A 84 8.56 1.81 -2.02
C ASN A 84 8.37 2.84 -0.89
N LYS A 85 7.23 2.85 -0.19
CA LYS A 85 6.93 3.76 0.93
C LYS A 85 7.02 3.10 2.30
N GLY A 86 7.64 1.92 2.40
CA GLY A 86 7.83 1.22 3.66
C GLY A 86 8.54 2.07 4.71
N ALA A 87 9.58 2.81 4.31
CA ALA A 87 10.28 3.74 5.20
C ALA A 87 9.35 4.84 5.76
N ALA A 88 8.42 5.36 4.96
CA ALA A 88 7.49 6.40 5.39
C ALA A 88 6.55 5.90 6.49
N PHE A 89 5.96 4.71 6.31
CA PHE A 89 5.11 4.08 7.33
C PHE A 89 5.88 3.76 8.60
N ILE A 90 7.09 3.22 8.47
CA ILE A 90 7.96 2.87 9.62
C ILE A 90 8.33 4.12 10.42
N ASN A 91 8.73 5.19 9.74
CA ASN A 91 9.10 6.44 10.39
C ASN A 91 7.90 7.10 11.06
N ALA A 92 6.75 7.17 10.38
CA ALA A 92 5.54 7.74 10.96
C ALA A 92 5.08 6.96 12.20
N GLY A 93 5.03 5.63 12.13
CA GLY A 93 4.66 4.80 13.29
C GLY A 93 5.59 5.00 14.49
N LYS A 94 6.91 5.04 14.24
CA LYS A 94 7.90 5.33 15.30
C LYS A 94 7.71 6.72 15.91
N ASN A 95 7.49 7.74 15.08
CA ASN A 95 7.39 9.14 15.54
C ASN A 95 6.16 9.38 16.42
N HIS A 96 5.08 8.63 16.21
CA HIS A 96 3.80 8.83 16.91
C HIS A 96 3.45 7.68 17.86
N ASN A 97 4.36 6.74 18.09
CA ASN A 97 4.11 5.55 18.91
C ASN A 97 2.86 4.77 18.48
N VAL A 98 2.77 4.49 17.17
CA VAL A 98 1.73 3.66 16.56
C VAL A 98 2.41 2.54 15.79
N ASP A 99 1.89 1.31 15.88
CA ASP A 99 2.45 0.19 15.13
C ASP A 99 2.47 0.48 13.62
N PRO A 100 3.64 0.46 12.94
CA PRO A 100 3.71 0.75 11.51
C PRO A 100 2.89 -0.19 10.63
N THR A 101 2.72 -1.45 11.03
CA THR A 101 1.87 -2.41 10.31
C THR A 101 0.41 -2.00 10.41
N LEU A 102 -0.05 -1.53 11.57
CA LEU A 102 -1.42 -1.01 11.74
C LEU A 102 -1.66 0.20 10.83
N VAL A 103 -0.74 1.16 10.81
CA VAL A 103 -0.85 2.36 9.94
C VAL A 103 -0.97 1.95 8.47
N ALA A 104 -0.06 1.08 8.01
CA ALA A 104 -0.06 0.61 6.62
C ALA A 104 -1.32 -0.17 6.27
N ALA A 105 -1.83 -1.01 7.18
CA ALA A 105 -3.05 -1.79 6.98
C ALA A 105 -4.29 -0.90 6.82
N ILE A 106 -4.45 0.10 7.70
CA ILE A 106 -5.56 1.07 7.58
C ILE A 106 -5.40 1.86 6.27
N ALA A 107 -4.21 2.35 5.94
CA ALA A 107 -3.99 3.10 4.71
C ALA A 107 -4.33 2.27 3.45
N LEU A 108 -4.02 0.98 3.43
CA LEU A 108 -4.40 0.08 2.33
C LEU A 108 -5.92 -0.07 2.21
N PHE A 109 -6.63 -0.18 3.34
CA PHE A 109 -8.09 -0.23 3.35
C PHE A 109 -8.71 1.08 2.83
N GLU A 110 -8.37 2.21 3.47
CA GLU A 110 -8.97 3.52 3.19
C GLU A 110 -8.78 3.98 1.74
N THR A 111 -7.67 3.58 1.13
CA THR A 111 -7.30 4.06 -0.21
C THR A 111 -7.58 3.05 -1.31
N GLY A 112 -8.13 1.88 -1.00
CA GLY A 112 -8.24 0.79 -1.96
C GLY A 112 -6.88 0.46 -2.57
N TYR A 113 -5.94 -0.02 -1.75
CA TYR A 113 -4.58 -0.40 -2.16
C TYR A 113 -3.75 0.76 -2.74
N GLY A 114 -3.91 1.98 -2.22
CA GLY A 114 -3.13 3.15 -2.65
C GLY A 114 -3.60 3.75 -3.97
N THR A 115 -4.86 3.57 -4.36
CA THR A 115 -5.36 3.94 -5.70
C THR A 115 -6.51 4.95 -5.70
N SER A 116 -7.06 5.30 -4.54
CA SER A 116 -8.15 6.28 -4.41
C SER A 116 -7.76 7.68 -4.91
N ASN A 117 -8.77 8.49 -5.23
CA ASN A 117 -8.55 9.87 -5.66
C ASN A 117 -7.84 10.71 -4.57
N ALA A 118 -8.24 10.54 -3.31
CA ALA A 118 -7.68 11.27 -2.17
C ALA A 118 -6.17 11.05 -2.05
N VAL A 119 -5.70 9.80 -2.08
CA VAL A 119 -4.27 9.52 -1.92
C VAL A 119 -3.44 9.92 -3.15
N LYS A 120 -3.98 9.75 -4.36
CA LYS A 120 -3.25 10.07 -5.61
C LYS A 120 -3.09 11.57 -5.83
N ASN A 121 -4.14 12.35 -5.53
CA ASN A 121 -4.19 13.75 -5.92
C ASN A 121 -4.02 14.72 -4.75
N TYR A 122 -4.16 14.25 -3.51
CA TYR A 122 -4.05 15.07 -2.30
C TYR A 122 -3.00 14.54 -1.32
N ASN A 123 -2.29 13.46 -1.68
CA ASN A 123 -1.33 12.79 -0.79
C ASN A 123 -1.95 12.36 0.55
N ASN A 124 -3.26 12.08 0.57
CA ASN A 124 -4.02 11.87 1.79
C ASN A 124 -4.44 10.40 1.95
N PRO A 125 -3.65 9.58 2.67
CA PRO A 125 -3.93 8.15 2.84
C PRO A 125 -4.98 7.85 3.91
N GLY A 126 -5.30 8.81 4.78
CA GLY A 126 -6.25 8.65 5.87
C GLY A 126 -7.64 9.22 5.59
N GLY A 127 -7.88 9.76 4.38
CA GLY A 127 -9.14 10.42 4.05
C GLY A 127 -9.44 11.64 4.94
N LEU A 128 -8.41 12.31 5.46
CA LEU A 128 -8.57 13.42 6.40
C LEU A 128 -9.27 14.60 5.72
N MET A 129 -10.26 15.18 6.37
CA MET A 129 -10.94 16.39 5.89
C MET A 129 -10.11 17.62 6.22
N ASP A 130 -10.17 18.64 5.37
CA ASP A 130 -9.51 19.91 5.59
C ASP A 130 -10.11 20.58 6.85
N PRO A 131 -9.27 21.01 7.81
CA PRO A 131 -9.76 21.61 9.05
C PRO A 131 -10.46 22.96 8.83
N ASP A 132 -10.07 23.71 7.80
CA ASP A 132 -10.65 25.01 7.45
C ASP A 132 -11.86 24.85 6.51
N ASN A 133 -11.91 23.75 5.74
CA ASN A 133 -13.05 23.39 4.91
C ASN A 133 -13.41 21.89 5.00
N PRO A 134 -14.23 21.48 5.99
CA PRO A 134 -14.55 20.07 6.24
C PRO A 134 -15.33 19.35 5.12
N MET A 135 -15.66 20.03 4.03
CA MET A 135 -16.26 19.43 2.83
C MET A 135 -15.20 18.97 1.81
N GLU A 136 -13.93 19.32 2.00
CA GLU A 136 -12.83 18.98 1.11
C GLU A 136 -11.81 18.08 1.80
N PHE A 137 -11.12 17.26 1.01
CA PHE A 137 -9.99 16.48 1.52
C PHE A 137 -8.81 17.41 1.81
N GLN A 138 -8.19 17.23 2.98
CA GLN A 138 -6.94 17.88 3.30
C GLN A 138 -5.87 17.49 2.26
N ARG A 139 -5.12 18.48 1.78
CA ARG A 139 -3.99 18.30 0.88
C ARG A 139 -2.68 18.33 1.66
N PHE A 140 -1.78 17.41 1.31
CA PHE A 140 -0.40 17.40 1.81
C PHE A 140 0.57 17.61 0.65
N GLU A 141 1.72 18.24 0.91
CA GLU A 141 2.74 18.48 -0.12
C GLU A 141 3.35 17.15 -0.58
N THR A 142 3.53 16.22 0.37
CA THR A 142 4.08 14.88 0.09
C THR A 142 3.23 13.77 0.69
N LEU A 143 3.34 12.57 0.11
CA LEU A 143 2.69 11.38 0.64
C LEU A 143 3.20 11.03 2.04
N GLU A 144 4.49 11.24 2.30
CA GLU A 144 5.13 11.09 3.60
C GLU A 144 4.47 11.97 4.68
N GLU A 145 4.17 13.23 4.35
CA GLU A 145 3.44 14.13 5.25
C GLU A 145 2.03 13.65 5.52
N GLY A 146 1.31 13.18 4.50
CA GLY A 146 -0.04 12.63 4.68
C GLY A 146 -0.05 11.34 5.51
N ILE A 147 0.94 10.46 5.32
CA ILE A 147 1.13 9.27 6.17
C ILE A 147 1.41 9.72 7.61
N ASN A 148 2.28 10.71 7.82
CA ASN A 148 2.58 11.23 9.14
C ASN A 148 1.35 11.86 9.82
N ALA A 149 0.55 12.63 9.09
CA ALA A 149 -0.68 13.24 9.59
C ALA A 149 -1.76 12.20 9.94
N MET A 150 -1.94 11.20 9.08
CA MET A 150 -2.80 10.05 9.36
C MET A 150 -2.39 9.34 10.65
N THR A 151 -1.09 9.07 10.83
CA THR A 151 -0.59 8.39 12.04
C THR A 151 -0.77 9.24 13.29
N ALA A 152 -0.51 10.56 13.22
CA ALA A 152 -0.76 11.47 14.33
C ALA A 152 -2.25 11.50 14.71
N ASN A 153 -3.14 11.46 13.71
CA ASN A 153 -4.58 11.39 13.91
C ASN A 153 -4.99 10.07 14.58
N LEU A 154 -4.42 8.93 14.15
CA LEU A 154 -4.65 7.63 14.77
C LEU A 154 -4.22 7.62 16.23
N TYR A 155 -3.04 8.16 16.54
CA TYR A 155 -2.55 8.23 17.92
C TYR A 155 -3.49 9.04 18.81
N ARG A 156 -3.81 10.28 18.42
CA ARG A 156 -4.63 11.20 19.24
C ARG A 156 -6.03 10.66 19.50
N ASN A 157 -6.64 10.00 18.53
CA ASN A 157 -8.04 9.63 18.63
C ASN A 157 -8.28 8.21 19.12
N TYR A 158 -7.28 7.33 19.07
CA TYR A 158 -7.45 5.90 19.34
C TYR A 158 -6.34 5.33 20.22
N ILE A 159 -5.10 5.36 19.74
CA ILE A 159 -3.99 4.65 20.42
C ILE A 159 -3.73 5.24 21.82
N SER A 160 -3.75 6.57 21.96
CA SER A 160 -3.61 7.23 23.27
C SER A 160 -4.75 6.95 24.26
N LEU A 161 -5.87 6.41 23.79
CA LEU A 161 -7.00 5.97 24.59
C LEU A 161 -6.94 4.47 24.94
N GLY A 162 -5.88 3.76 24.53
CA GLY A 162 -5.74 2.31 24.68
C GLY A 162 -6.55 1.50 23.66
N LEU A 163 -7.00 2.11 22.56
CA LEU A 163 -7.65 1.40 21.45
C LEU A 163 -6.58 1.05 20.41
N GLU A 164 -6.05 -0.17 20.45
CA GLU A 164 -4.80 -0.53 19.77
C GLU A 164 -5.00 -1.56 18.66
N THR A 165 -6.16 -2.23 18.62
CA THR A 165 -6.54 -3.22 17.62
C THR A 165 -7.70 -2.74 16.73
N PRO A 166 -7.88 -3.30 15.52
CA PRO A 166 -9.04 -2.97 14.69
C PRO A 166 -10.39 -3.19 15.39
N LYS A 167 -10.51 -4.24 16.22
CA LYS A 167 -11.74 -4.51 17.00
C LYS A 167 -12.05 -3.39 17.99
N GLU A 168 -11.04 -2.78 18.61
CA GLU A 168 -11.19 -1.67 19.55
C GLU A 168 -11.40 -0.32 18.85
N ILE A 169 -10.78 -0.14 17.68
CA ILE A 169 -10.87 1.10 16.89
C ILE A 169 -12.23 1.21 16.18
N ALA A 170 -12.72 0.11 15.60
CA ALA A 170 -13.89 0.11 14.71
C ALA A 170 -15.16 0.73 15.31
N PRO A 171 -15.55 0.48 16.58
CA PRO A 171 -16.77 1.07 17.16
C PRO A 171 -16.77 2.60 17.14
N LYS A 172 -15.59 3.23 17.20
CA LYS A 172 -15.44 4.69 17.12
C LYS A 172 -15.16 5.17 15.69
N TYR A 173 -14.38 4.40 14.92
CA TYR A 173 -13.91 4.78 13.59
C TYR A 173 -14.98 4.56 12.49
N ALA A 174 -15.61 3.39 12.50
CA ALA A 174 -16.63 2.96 11.54
C ALA A 174 -17.78 2.27 12.31
N PRO A 175 -18.63 3.03 13.01
CA PRO A 175 -19.70 2.46 13.81
C PRO A 175 -20.75 1.77 12.92
N VAL A 176 -21.00 0.49 13.18
CA VAL A 176 -22.08 -0.29 12.53
C VAL A 176 -23.44 0.36 12.85
N GLY A 177 -24.30 0.47 11.84
CA GLY A 177 -25.63 1.10 11.98
C GLY A 177 -25.61 2.63 11.99
N ALA A 178 -24.50 3.26 11.61
CA ALA A 178 -24.46 4.70 11.37
C ALA A 178 -25.50 5.10 10.30
N LYS A 179 -26.19 6.22 10.49
CA LYS A 179 -27.27 6.65 9.57
C LYS A 179 -26.80 6.86 8.13
N ASN A 180 -25.52 7.15 7.94
CA ASN A 180 -24.88 7.36 6.65
C ASN A 180 -24.26 6.08 6.05
N ASP A 181 -24.30 4.93 6.74
CA ASP A 181 -23.84 3.64 6.25
C ASP A 181 -25.00 2.81 5.70
N LEU A 182 -25.49 3.21 4.52
CA LEU A 182 -26.69 2.62 3.88
C LEU A 182 -26.49 1.16 3.44
N TYR A 183 -25.24 0.69 3.35
CA TYR A 183 -24.88 -0.62 2.81
C TYR A 183 -24.22 -1.54 3.86
N ASP A 184 -24.24 -1.15 5.13
CA ASP A 184 -23.61 -1.88 6.25
C ASP A 184 -22.14 -2.24 5.97
N THR A 185 -21.43 -1.30 5.37
CA THR A 185 -20.03 -1.49 4.99
C THR A 185 -19.09 -1.35 6.18
N ASN A 186 -19.53 -0.66 7.24
CA ASN A 186 -18.73 -0.45 8.45
C ASN A 186 -18.41 -1.77 9.16
N GLY A 187 -19.30 -2.76 9.13
CA GLY A 187 -19.06 -4.09 9.70
C GLY A 187 -17.86 -4.81 9.09
N ASN A 188 -17.46 -4.44 7.87
CA ASN A 188 -16.32 -5.04 7.17
C ASN A 188 -14.97 -4.37 7.50
N TRP A 189 -14.97 -3.22 8.18
CA TRP A 189 -13.75 -2.46 8.45
C TRP A 189 -12.78 -3.27 9.31
N ALA A 190 -13.21 -3.71 10.50
CA ALA A 190 -12.33 -4.43 11.43
C ALA A 190 -11.81 -5.74 10.84
N PRO A 191 -12.65 -6.62 10.27
CA PRO A 191 -12.18 -7.87 9.67
C PRO A 191 -11.18 -7.64 8.52
N THR A 192 -11.41 -6.62 7.68
CA THR A 192 -10.55 -6.38 6.51
C THR A 192 -9.22 -5.75 6.92
N VAL A 193 -9.21 -4.80 7.86
CA VAL A 193 -7.96 -4.25 8.41
C VAL A 193 -7.15 -5.34 9.10
N THR A 194 -7.79 -6.25 9.85
CA THR A 194 -7.13 -7.43 10.43
C THR A 194 -6.48 -8.31 9.36
N LYS A 195 -7.15 -8.58 8.23
CA LYS A 195 -6.54 -9.30 7.09
C LYS A 195 -5.31 -8.58 6.57
N PHE A 196 -5.35 -7.25 6.43
CA PHE A 196 -4.19 -6.49 5.98
C PHE A 196 -3.03 -6.55 6.96
N ILE A 197 -3.28 -6.40 8.26
CA ILE A 197 -2.27 -6.58 9.30
C ILE A 197 -1.59 -7.94 9.16
N ASN A 198 -2.39 -9.01 9.05
CA ASN A 198 -1.89 -10.38 8.95
C ASN A 198 -1.12 -10.62 7.64
N TYR A 199 -1.59 -10.07 6.52
CA TYR A 199 -0.88 -10.10 5.24
C TYR A 199 0.47 -9.38 5.28
N LEU A 200 0.54 -8.26 6.01
CA LEU A 200 1.75 -7.50 6.28
C LEU A 200 2.63 -8.16 7.36
N GLY A 201 2.27 -9.33 7.87
CA GLY A 201 3.10 -10.12 8.77
C GLY A 201 2.85 -9.87 10.25
N GLY A 202 1.77 -9.19 10.62
CA GLY A 202 1.32 -9.04 12.02
C GLY A 202 1.79 -7.76 12.72
N LEU A 203 1.21 -7.51 13.89
CA LEU A 203 1.58 -6.39 14.75
C LEU A 203 2.89 -6.67 15.50
N SER A 204 3.68 -5.62 15.70
CA SER A 204 4.89 -5.62 16.52
C SER A 204 4.67 -4.99 17.90
N GLN A 205 3.67 -4.15 18.06
CA GLN A 205 3.28 -3.52 19.32
C GLN A 205 1.88 -3.98 19.71
N ASN A 206 1.61 -4.01 21.02
CA ASN A 206 0.26 -4.22 21.57
C ASN A 206 -0.44 -5.48 21.07
N CYS A 207 0.36 -6.49 20.72
CA CYS A 207 -0.11 -7.77 20.26
C CYS A 207 0.02 -8.78 21.40
N ASP A 208 -1.11 -9.03 22.06
CA ASP A 208 -1.23 -10.01 23.11
C ASP A 208 -2.08 -11.19 22.59
N GLU A 209 -1.41 -12.30 22.27
CA GLU A 209 -2.05 -13.54 21.80
C GLU A 209 -3.09 -14.08 22.80
N THR A 210 -3.04 -13.65 24.07
CA THR A 210 -3.97 -14.07 25.13
C THR A 210 -5.24 -13.21 25.22
N LYS A 211 -5.29 -12.06 24.52
CA LYS A 211 -6.46 -11.17 24.45
C LYS A 211 -7.30 -11.38 23.18
N THR A 212 -6.75 -11.99 22.14
CA THR A 212 -7.41 -12.20 20.84
C THR A 212 -8.20 -13.51 20.73
N SER A 213 -8.16 -14.38 21.75
CA SER A 213 -8.79 -15.71 21.75
C SER A 213 -10.03 -15.85 22.66
N ARG A 214 -10.58 -14.74 23.16
CA ARG A 214 -11.82 -14.75 23.94
C ARG A 214 -12.87 -13.90 23.24
N ASP A 215 -13.69 -14.57 22.43
CA ASP A 215 -15.15 -14.43 22.32
C ASP A 215 -15.70 -15.64 21.52
#